data_AF-A0A1M3ECU9-F1
#
_entry.id   AF-A0A1M3ECU9-F1
#
_cell.length_a   1.000
_cell.length_b   1.000
_cell.length_c   1.000
_cell.angle_alpha   90.00
_cell.angle_beta   90.00
_cell.angle_gamma   90.00
#
_symmetry.space_group_name_H-M   'P 1'
#
loop_
_entity.id
_entity.type
_entity.pdbx_description
1 polymer ?
#
loop_
_entity_poly.entity_id
_entity_poly.type
_entity_poly.pdbx_seq_one_letter_code
_entity_poly.pdbx_strand_id
1 'polypeptide(L)'
;MDEERKTAAHFLSLIKKSRRGKFKLYIGMSAGVGKTHRMLQEAHTLLRNGIDVKIGYIETHNRAETVALLDGLPLIPRRQLFYKGKELEELDMQAVINLRPEVVIIDELAHTNIEGSKNEKRWQDVLDILDAGINVISAVNIQHIESLNDEIKSITGITVKERIPDHVVSLADEVVNIDLTADELITRLKEGKIYQAEKIAAALSNFFQSDHILQLRELALKEVAAQVNRKVETEIIKPNTLKHERFLACISSNERSAKTVIKKTARLANYYQSKWYVLYVQAPNESADKITLKKQRLLINNYKLATELGAEVIKVQNSSIAQAIIEQVEAKRITTVCIGKPRLNLWRLIMATSIFNVLVKKLAANNVDLVILS
;
A
#
# COMPACT_ATOMS: atom_id res chain seq x y z
N MET A 1 1.72 -37.31 -4.13
CA MET A 1 2.87 -36.79 -4.91
C MET A 1 2.80 -35.28 -5.18
N ASP A 2 1.73 -34.73 -5.77
CA ASP A 2 1.64 -33.26 -5.98
C ASP A 2 1.32 -32.46 -4.71
N GLU A 3 0.51 -33.01 -3.79
CA GLU A 3 0.25 -32.34 -2.49
C GLU A 3 1.47 -32.35 -1.57
N GLU A 4 2.20 -33.46 -1.47
CA GLU A 4 3.44 -33.54 -0.67
C GLU A 4 4.53 -32.59 -1.17
N ARG A 5 4.65 -32.42 -2.50
CA ARG A 5 5.57 -31.44 -3.10
C ARG A 5 5.19 -30.00 -2.75
N LYS A 6 3.89 -29.68 -2.73
CA LYS A 6 3.38 -28.35 -2.33
C LYS A 6 3.63 -28.09 -0.84
N THR A 7 3.43 -29.08 0.03
CA THR A 7 3.67 -28.97 1.48
C THR A 7 5.16 -28.79 1.80
N ALA A 8 6.04 -29.55 1.12
CA ALA A 8 7.49 -29.41 1.28
C ALA A 8 7.99 -28.04 0.78
N ALA A 9 7.52 -27.58 -0.38
CA ALA A 9 7.85 -26.25 -0.90
C ALA A 9 7.36 -25.13 0.02
N HIS A 10 6.16 -25.27 0.58
CA HIS A 10 5.61 -24.32 1.55
C HIS A 10 6.44 -24.29 2.83
N PHE A 11 6.81 -25.44 3.39
CA PHE A 11 7.64 -25.51 4.59
C PHE A 11 9.05 -24.92 4.37
N LEU A 12 9.68 -25.23 3.23
CA LEU A 12 10.96 -24.63 2.84
C LEU A 12 10.85 -23.11 2.68
N SER A 13 9.72 -22.61 2.16
CA SER A 13 9.47 -21.17 2.04
C SER A 13 9.39 -20.48 3.40
N LEU A 14 8.76 -21.11 4.39
CA LEU A 14 8.66 -20.60 5.76
C LEU A 14 10.02 -20.57 6.45
N ILE A 15 10.82 -21.63 6.30
CA ILE A 15 12.19 -21.68 6.83
C ILE A 15 13.05 -20.58 6.19
N LYS A 16 13.00 -20.44 4.85
CA LYS A 16 13.72 -19.36 4.14
C LYS A 16 13.29 -17.99 4.64
N LYS A 17 11.99 -17.74 4.80
CA LYS A 17 11.47 -16.47 5.32
C LYS A 17 11.92 -16.19 6.75
N SER A 18 12.05 -17.21 7.60
CA SER A 18 12.52 -17.06 8.99
C SER A 18 14.02 -16.81 9.13
N ARG A 19 14.83 -17.28 8.16
CA ARG A 19 16.30 -17.17 8.18
C ARG A 19 16.82 -15.95 7.45
N ARG A 20 16.00 -15.33 6.60
CA ARG A 20 16.35 -14.13 5.86
C ARG A 20 16.37 -12.92 6.81
N GLY A 21 17.37 -12.06 6.64
CA GLY A 21 17.45 -10.78 7.34
C GLY A 21 16.28 -9.86 7.01
N LYS A 22 16.02 -8.91 7.90
CA LYS A 22 14.99 -7.88 7.76
C LYS A 22 15.46 -6.74 6.88
N PHE A 23 14.59 -6.29 5.99
CA PHE A 23 14.88 -5.21 5.07
C PHE A 23 14.06 -3.96 5.39
N LYS A 24 14.73 -2.88 5.81
CA LYS A 24 14.12 -1.57 6.02
C LYS A 24 14.52 -0.62 4.91
N LEU A 25 13.52 0.03 4.29
CA LEU A 25 13.71 0.89 3.14
C LEU A 25 13.18 2.30 3.39
N TYR A 26 14.07 3.28 3.29
CA TYR A 26 13.74 4.70 3.25
C TYR A 26 13.44 5.13 1.82
N ILE A 27 12.21 5.58 1.57
CA ILE A 27 11.79 6.11 0.27
C ILE A 27 11.70 7.63 0.37
N GLY A 28 12.29 8.34 -0.58
CA GLY A 28 12.15 9.80 -0.69
C GLY A 28 11.72 10.23 -2.09
N MET A 29 11.07 11.38 -2.18
CA MET A 29 10.66 11.95 -3.47
C MET A 29 11.83 12.42 -4.33
N SER A 30 12.96 12.80 -3.73
CA SER A 30 14.13 13.34 -4.44
C SER A 30 15.43 13.27 -3.60
N ALA A 31 16.55 13.58 -4.24
CA ALA A 31 17.80 13.93 -3.56
C ALA A 31 17.61 15.15 -2.64
N GLY A 32 18.31 15.16 -1.51
CA GLY A 32 18.31 16.29 -0.58
C GLY A 32 17.21 16.32 0.49
N VAL A 33 16.23 15.41 0.43
CA VAL A 33 15.17 15.27 1.46
C VAL A 33 15.68 14.70 2.80
N GLY A 34 16.94 14.25 2.87
CA GLY A 34 17.58 13.83 4.13
C GLY A 34 17.59 12.32 4.41
N LYS A 35 17.39 11.45 3.40
CA LYS A 35 17.41 9.98 3.55
C LYS A 35 18.67 9.47 4.26
N THR A 36 19.85 9.80 3.74
CA THR A 36 21.15 9.39 4.31
C THR A 36 21.31 9.89 5.74
N HIS A 37 20.94 11.14 6.01
CA HIS A 37 21.03 11.72 7.36
C HIS A 37 20.14 10.96 8.37
N ARG A 38 18.90 10.64 7.99
CA ARG A 38 17.99 9.83 8.81
C ARG A 38 18.50 8.42 9.05
N MET A 39 19.03 7.79 8.01
CA MET A 39 19.61 6.45 8.09
C MET A 39 20.83 6.39 9.04
N LEU A 40 21.69 7.41 9.02
CA LEU A 40 22.81 7.52 9.96
C LEU A 40 22.35 7.80 11.39
N GLN A 41 21.32 8.64 11.60
CA GLN A 41 20.73 8.86 12.93
C GLN A 41 20.16 7.57 13.53
N GLU A 42 19.52 6.73 12.70
CA GLU A 42 19.04 5.42 13.11
C GLU A 42 20.20 4.48 13.45
N ALA A 43 21.26 4.44 12.63
CA ALA A 43 22.45 3.64 12.89
C ALA A 43 23.06 3.98 14.27
N HIS A 44 23.16 5.27 14.59
CA HIS A 44 23.58 5.74 15.92
C HIS A 44 22.66 5.26 17.05
N THR A 45 21.36 5.27 16.82
CA THR A 45 20.36 4.83 17.81
C THR A 45 20.47 3.34 18.07
N LEU A 46 20.62 2.53 17.02
CA LEU A 46 20.84 1.09 17.12
C LEU A 46 22.15 0.76 17.85
N LEU A 47 23.23 1.46 17.50
CA LEU A 47 24.53 1.27 18.14
C LEU A 47 24.49 1.61 19.64
N ARG A 48 23.82 2.71 20.03
CA ARG A 48 23.60 3.05 21.45
C ARG A 48 22.78 2.02 22.20
N ASN A 49 21.89 1.31 21.51
CA ASN A 49 21.09 0.24 22.08
C ASN A 49 21.82 -1.12 22.09
N GLY A 50 23.11 -1.15 21.72
CA GLY A 50 23.95 -2.34 21.76
C GLY A 50 23.79 -3.29 20.57
N ILE A 51 23.13 -2.87 19.49
CA ILE A 51 23.01 -3.65 18.25
C ILE A 51 24.30 -3.50 17.43
N ASP A 52 24.87 -4.61 16.91
CA ASP A 52 26.04 -4.54 16.02
C ASP A 52 25.64 -3.99 14.65
N VAL A 53 25.78 -2.67 14.51
CA VAL A 53 25.53 -1.95 13.26
C VAL A 53 26.83 -1.58 12.58
N LYS A 54 26.91 -1.82 11.27
CA LYS A 54 28.04 -1.39 10.44
C LYS A 54 27.60 -0.60 9.22
N ILE A 55 28.41 0.37 8.82
CA ILE A 55 28.27 1.09 7.56
C ILE A 55 28.94 0.26 6.45
N GLY A 56 28.13 -0.27 5.52
CA GLY A 56 28.63 -0.95 4.33
C GLY A 56 28.94 0.05 3.21
N TYR A 57 27.99 0.94 2.91
CA TYR A 57 28.18 2.00 1.93
C TYR A 57 27.27 3.20 2.23
N ILE A 58 27.81 4.40 2.19
CA ILE A 58 27.08 5.67 2.39
C ILE A 58 27.65 6.72 1.42
N GLU A 59 26.80 7.37 0.65
CA GLU A 59 27.21 8.51 -0.17
C GLU A 59 26.93 9.82 0.58
N THR A 60 27.99 10.48 1.07
CA THR A 60 27.85 11.74 1.83
C THR A 60 27.73 12.95 0.93
N HIS A 61 28.16 12.85 -0.34
CA HIS A 61 28.34 13.97 -1.27
C HIS A 61 29.13 15.13 -0.65
N ASN A 62 30.11 14.82 0.22
CA ASN A 62 30.94 15.79 0.95
C ASN A 62 30.15 16.80 1.81
N ARG A 63 28.94 16.45 2.24
CA ARG A 63 28.14 17.29 3.14
C ARG A 63 28.69 17.20 4.56
N ALA A 64 29.24 18.30 5.08
CA ALA A 64 29.87 18.33 6.40
C ALA A 64 28.99 17.73 7.52
N GLU A 65 27.70 18.09 7.56
CA GLU A 65 26.74 17.55 8.54
C GLU A 65 26.55 16.02 8.43
N THR A 66 26.65 15.45 7.22
CA THR A 66 26.49 14.01 6.99
C THR A 66 27.79 13.26 7.25
N VAL A 67 28.93 13.87 6.91
CA VAL A 67 30.27 13.34 7.24
C VAL A 67 30.44 13.27 8.75
N ALA A 68 30.06 14.31 9.50
CA ALA A 68 30.13 14.31 10.96
C ALA A 68 29.27 13.21 11.61
N LEU A 69 28.20 12.75 10.95
CA LEU A 69 27.39 11.63 11.44
C LEU A 69 28.06 10.27 11.24
N LEU A 70 29.09 10.15 10.41
CA LEU A 70 29.86 8.91 10.29
C LEU A 70 30.77 8.68 11.50
N ASP A 71 31.17 9.74 12.19
CA ASP A 71 32.02 9.64 13.37
C ASP A 71 31.35 8.78 14.45
N GLY A 72 32.08 7.78 14.93
CA GLY A 72 31.59 6.84 15.94
C GLY A 72 30.79 5.65 15.40
N LEU A 73 30.51 5.57 14.09
CA LEU A 73 29.88 4.39 13.49
C LEU A 73 30.94 3.42 12.95
N PRO A 74 30.86 2.11 13.25
CA PRO A 74 31.77 1.12 12.67
C PRO A 74 31.61 1.04 11.15
N LEU A 75 32.71 1.20 10.40
CA LEU A 75 32.70 1.11 8.93
C LEU A 75 33.30 -0.20 8.45
N ILE A 76 32.69 -0.76 7.41
CA ILE A 76 33.29 -1.83 6.60
C ILE A 76 34.09 -1.14 5.49
N PRO A 77 35.40 -1.44 5.34
CA PRO A 77 36.19 -0.86 4.26
C PRO A 77 35.55 -1.12 2.90
N ARG A 78 35.51 -0.07 2.07
CA ARG A 78 35.01 -0.17 0.70
C ARG A 78 36.02 -0.90 -0.16
N ARG A 79 35.53 -1.62 -1.17
CA ARG A 79 36.39 -2.22 -2.18
C ARG A 79 36.82 -1.14 -3.16
N GLN A 80 38.14 -0.99 -3.34
CA GLN A 80 38.71 -0.07 -4.33
C GLN A 80 38.98 -0.80 -5.64
N LEU A 81 38.59 -0.19 -6.76
CA LEU A 81 38.71 -0.76 -8.10
C LEU A 81 39.18 0.31 -9.08
N PHE A 82 40.03 -0.08 -10.03
CA PHE A 82 40.41 0.78 -11.15
C PHE A 82 39.56 0.46 -12.37
N TYR A 83 38.76 1.43 -12.81
CA TYR A 83 37.94 1.32 -14.00
C TYR A 83 38.14 2.53 -14.92
N LYS A 84 38.49 2.28 -16.18
CA LYS A 84 38.80 3.32 -17.19
C LYS A 84 39.81 4.38 -16.69
N GLY A 85 40.83 3.96 -15.94
CA GLY A 85 41.87 4.83 -15.40
C GLY A 85 41.45 5.70 -14.21
N LYS A 86 40.27 5.46 -13.61
CA LYS A 86 39.83 6.10 -12.37
C LYS A 86 39.73 5.07 -11.26
N GLU A 87 40.19 5.44 -10.07
CA GLU A 87 39.90 4.71 -8.84
C GLU A 87 38.48 5.00 -8.41
N LEU A 88 37.72 3.94 -8.15
CA LEU A 88 36.34 3.99 -7.73
C LEU A 88 36.18 3.11 -6.48
N GLU A 89 35.31 3.53 -5.58
CA GLU A 89 34.96 2.78 -4.39
C GLU A 89 33.59 2.12 -4.56
N GLU A 90 33.45 0.89 -4.07
CA GLU A 90 32.21 0.13 -4.13
C GLU A 90 31.96 -0.61 -2.81
N LEU A 91 30.71 -0.99 -2.56
CA LEU A 91 30.36 -1.88 -1.46
C LEU A 91 31.18 -3.18 -1.52
N ASP A 92 31.83 -3.57 -0.43
CA ASP A 92 32.42 -4.90 -0.28
C ASP A 92 31.39 -5.87 0.34
N MET A 93 30.50 -6.36 -0.50
CA MET A 93 29.44 -7.29 -0.09
C MET A 93 30.00 -8.55 0.58
N GLN A 94 31.15 -9.06 0.14
CA GLN A 94 31.75 -10.25 0.74
C GLN A 94 32.29 -9.96 2.14
N ALA A 95 32.90 -8.79 2.37
CA ALA A 95 33.31 -8.36 3.70
C ALA A 95 32.10 -8.24 4.64
N VAL A 96 30.97 -7.70 4.16
CA VAL A 96 29.72 -7.66 4.95
C VAL A 96 29.29 -9.07 5.37
N ILE A 97 29.21 -10.00 4.42
CA ILE A 97 28.78 -11.38 4.68
C ILE A 97 29.75 -12.12 5.62
N ASN A 98 31.05 -11.86 5.52
CA ASN A 98 32.06 -12.48 6.37
C ASN A 98 32.01 -11.94 7.81
N LEU A 99 31.78 -10.64 7.97
CA LEU A 99 31.69 -10.00 9.28
C LEU A 99 30.38 -10.31 10.02
N ARG A 100 29.30 -10.59 9.28
CA ARG A 100 27.95 -10.91 9.81
C ARG A 100 27.46 -9.93 10.90
N PRO A 101 27.42 -8.61 10.63
CA PRO A 101 26.79 -7.69 11.56
C PRO A 101 25.30 -8.02 11.73
N GLU A 102 24.70 -7.57 12.84
CA GLU A 102 23.25 -7.66 13.00
C GLU A 102 22.53 -6.76 11.99
N VAL A 103 23.06 -5.56 11.75
CA VAL A 103 22.50 -4.60 10.77
C VAL A 103 23.62 -3.99 9.93
N VAL A 104 23.42 -3.90 8.62
CA VAL A 104 24.28 -3.12 7.72
C VAL A 104 23.51 -1.98 7.07
N ILE A 105 24.15 -0.82 6.99
CA ILE A 105 23.64 0.36 6.31
C ILE A 105 24.22 0.43 4.89
N ILE A 106 23.35 0.51 3.88
CA ILE A 106 23.73 0.54 2.46
C ILE A 106 22.92 1.61 1.73
N ASP A 107 23.55 2.68 1.27
CA ASP A 107 22.90 3.77 0.51
C ASP A 107 22.88 3.51 -1.00
N GLU A 108 22.09 4.33 -1.71
CA GLU A 108 21.86 4.31 -3.16
C GLU A 108 21.50 2.92 -3.72
N LEU A 109 20.37 2.37 -3.27
CA LEU A 109 19.89 1.05 -3.67
C LEU A 109 19.83 0.83 -5.21
N ALA A 110 19.64 1.90 -5.98
CA ALA A 110 19.47 1.87 -7.44
C ALA A 110 20.78 1.80 -8.22
N HIS A 111 21.90 2.01 -7.52
CA HIS A 111 23.23 2.12 -8.10
C HIS A 111 23.57 0.92 -8.99
N THR A 112 24.20 1.24 -10.11
CA THR A 112 24.77 0.26 -11.03
C THR A 112 26.21 -0.01 -10.61
N ASN A 113 26.45 -1.24 -10.15
CA ASN A 113 27.78 -1.64 -9.70
C ASN A 113 28.79 -1.56 -10.84
N ILE A 114 30.04 -1.33 -10.48
CA ILE A 114 31.15 -1.26 -11.43
C ILE A 114 31.30 -2.60 -12.18
N GLU A 115 31.61 -2.53 -13.48
CA GLU A 115 31.90 -3.70 -14.33
C GLU A 115 32.96 -4.61 -13.67
N GLY A 116 32.70 -5.92 -13.68
CA GLY A 116 33.52 -6.92 -12.98
C GLY A 116 33.10 -7.20 -11.54
N SER A 117 32.07 -6.51 -11.02
CA SER A 117 31.38 -6.92 -9.80
C SER A 117 30.55 -8.19 -10.02
N LYS A 118 30.34 -8.99 -8.97
CA LYS A 118 29.53 -10.22 -9.03
C LYS A 118 28.11 -9.93 -9.51
N ASN A 119 27.52 -8.86 -8.98
CA ASN A 119 26.18 -8.40 -9.29
C ASN A 119 26.24 -7.09 -10.08
N GLU A 120 25.29 -6.89 -11.00
CA GLU A 120 25.19 -5.68 -11.82
C GLU A 120 24.60 -4.50 -11.03
N LYS A 121 23.74 -4.78 -10.05
CA LYS A 121 23.00 -3.78 -9.29
C LYS A 121 23.21 -3.92 -7.80
N ARG A 122 23.31 -2.80 -7.08
CA ARG A 122 23.47 -2.80 -5.63
C ARG A 122 22.31 -3.45 -4.90
N TRP A 123 21.09 -3.34 -5.43
CA TRP A 123 19.94 -4.06 -4.85
C TRP A 123 20.11 -5.59 -4.89
N GLN A 124 20.86 -6.16 -5.83
CA GLN A 124 21.17 -7.59 -5.85
C GLN A 124 22.16 -7.94 -4.73
N ASP A 125 23.15 -7.08 -4.45
CA ASP A 125 24.03 -7.26 -3.29
C ASP A 125 23.24 -7.22 -1.98
N VAL A 126 22.29 -6.29 -1.87
CA VAL A 126 21.38 -6.20 -0.72
C VAL A 126 20.57 -7.50 -0.56
N LEU A 127 20.07 -8.07 -1.66
CA LEU A 127 19.37 -9.36 -1.60
C LEU A 127 20.28 -10.50 -1.13
N ASP A 128 21.52 -10.58 -1.64
CA ASP A 128 22.51 -11.58 -1.22
C ASP A 128 22.83 -11.45 0.29
N ILE A 129 22.95 -10.22 0.79
CA ILE A 129 23.21 -9.94 2.22
C ILE A 129 22.00 -10.34 3.09
N LEU A 130 20.78 -10.01 2.65
CA LEU A 130 19.56 -10.41 3.35
C LEU A 130 19.43 -11.94 3.38
N ASP A 131 19.74 -12.63 2.29
CA ASP A 131 19.70 -14.10 2.21
C ASP A 131 20.77 -14.76 3.09
N ALA A 132 21.86 -14.06 3.40
CA ALA A 132 22.85 -14.47 4.40
C ALA A 132 22.37 -14.27 5.86
N GLY A 133 21.18 -13.71 6.07
CA GLY A 133 20.56 -13.51 7.38
C GLY A 133 20.89 -12.18 8.06
N ILE A 134 21.52 -11.25 7.34
CA ILE A 134 21.93 -9.93 7.87
C ILE A 134 20.83 -8.91 7.59
N ASN A 135 20.45 -8.10 8.57
CA ASN A 135 19.44 -7.06 8.35
C ASN A 135 20.05 -5.89 7.57
N VAL A 136 19.28 -5.30 6.66
CA VAL A 136 19.73 -4.18 5.82
C VAL A 136 18.82 -2.99 6.00
N ILE A 137 19.41 -1.81 6.22
CA ILE A 137 18.74 -0.52 6.10
C ILE A 137 19.28 0.18 4.86
N SER A 138 18.39 0.57 3.96
CA SER A 138 18.74 1.19 2.69
C SER A 138 17.86 2.38 2.37
N ALA A 139 18.30 3.20 1.41
CA ALA A 139 17.52 4.32 0.89
C ALA A 139 17.38 4.31 -0.64
N VAL A 140 16.27 4.85 -1.13
CA VAL A 140 15.96 5.00 -2.56
C VAL A 140 15.11 6.24 -2.82
N ASN A 141 15.26 6.84 -4.00
CA ASN A 141 14.30 7.83 -4.50
C ASN A 141 13.25 7.17 -5.40
N ILE A 142 12.01 7.67 -5.38
CA ILE A 142 10.91 7.14 -6.22
C ILE A 142 11.22 7.15 -7.72
N GLN A 143 12.08 8.07 -8.17
CA GLN A 143 12.52 8.17 -9.57
C GLN A 143 13.25 6.93 -10.10
N HIS A 144 13.75 6.09 -9.20
CA HIS A 144 14.43 4.86 -9.55
C HIS A 144 13.49 3.65 -9.57
N ILE A 145 12.22 3.79 -9.17
CA ILE A 145 11.25 2.68 -9.22
C ILE A 145 10.79 2.53 -10.67
N GLU A 146 10.89 1.32 -11.21
CA GLU A 146 10.63 1.04 -12.63
C GLU A 146 9.23 1.49 -13.07
N SER A 147 8.19 1.12 -12.32
CA SER A 147 6.79 1.46 -12.66
C SER A 147 6.48 2.96 -12.66
N LEU A 148 7.24 3.76 -11.92
CA LEU A 148 7.02 5.21 -11.78
C LEU A 148 7.84 6.02 -12.80
N ASN A 149 8.68 5.37 -13.61
CA ASN A 149 9.64 6.07 -14.46
C ASN A 149 8.98 6.96 -15.51
N ASP A 150 7.94 6.47 -16.18
CA ASP A 150 7.25 7.20 -17.24
C ASP A 150 6.51 8.42 -16.70
N GLU A 151 5.84 8.25 -15.54
CA GLU A 151 5.14 9.34 -14.86
C GLU A 151 6.13 10.41 -14.39
N ILE A 152 7.26 10.00 -13.81
CA ILE A 152 8.30 10.93 -13.35
C ILE A 152 8.98 11.65 -14.52
N LYS A 153 9.18 10.98 -15.65
CA LYS A 153 9.67 11.61 -16.88
C LYS A 153 8.66 12.63 -17.42
N SER A 154 7.36 12.35 -17.33
CA SER A 154 6.31 13.29 -17.75
C SER A 154 6.27 14.56 -16.88
N ILE A 155 6.57 14.42 -15.58
CA ILE A 155 6.63 15.53 -14.62
C ILE A 155 7.93 16.34 -14.80
N THR A 156 9.08 15.66 -14.84
CA THR A 156 10.39 16.33 -14.71
C THR A 156 11.12 16.55 -16.04
N GLY A 157 10.69 15.88 -17.11
CA GLY A 157 11.38 15.83 -18.40
C GLY A 157 12.68 15.01 -18.39
N ILE A 158 13.09 14.47 -17.24
CA ILE A 158 14.39 13.79 -17.06
C ILE A 158 14.20 12.27 -17.18
N THR A 159 15.09 11.62 -17.93
CA THR A 159 15.13 10.15 -18.04
C THR A 159 16.13 9.59 -17.02
N VAL A 160 15.64 8.75 -16.11
CA VAL A 160 16.49 8.08 -15.11
C VAL A 160 16.96 6.73 -15.65
N LYS A 161 18.28 6.56 -15.71
CA LYS A 161 18.94 5.33 -16.19
C LYS A 161 19.03 4.24 -15.12
N GLU A 162 19.28 4.63 -13.88
CA GLU A 162 19.41 3.70 -12.77
C GLU A 162 18.05 3.36 -12.22
N ARG A 163 17.69 2.08 -12.28
CA ARG A 163 16.36 1.60 -11.95
C ARG A 163 16.40 0.39 -11.02
N ILE A 164 15.31 0.23 -10.27
CA ILE A 164 15.02 -0.87 -9.36
C ILE A 164 13.65 -1.44 -9.72
N PRO A 165 13.54 -2.76 -9.90
CA PRO A 165 12.26 -3.42 -10.08
C PRO A 165 11.35 -3.27 -8.85
N ASP A 166 10.06 -3.05 -9.08
CA ASP A 166 9.03 -2.94 -8.02
C ASP A 166 9.04 -4.09 -7.03
N HIS A 167 9.36 -5.31 -7.49
CA HIS A 167 9.40 -6.48 -6.62
C HIS A 167 10.45 -6.32 -5.50
N VAL A 168 11.57 -5.65 -5.77
CA VAL A 168 12.63 -5.41 -4.77
C VAL A 168 12.10 -4.50 -3.66
N VAL A 169 11.37 -3.44 -4.02
CA VAL A 169 10.74 -2.53 -3.06
C VAL A 169 9.72 -3.30 -2.21
N SER A 170 8.96 -4.21 -2.82
CA SER A 170 7.96 -5.02 -2.11
C SER A 170 8.55 -6.05 -1.14
N LEU A 171 9.84 -6.36 -1.24
CA LEU A 171 10.53 -7.26 -0.31
C LEU A 171 10.90 -6.57 1.01
N ALA A 172 10.80 -5.24 1.11
CA ALA A 172 11.09 -4.52 2.34
C ALA A 172 10.11 -4.94 3.44
N ASP A 173 10.59 -5.36 4.62
CA ASP A 173 9.79 -5.61 5.82
C ASP A 173 9.28 -4.32 6.46
N GLU A 174 10.00 -3.21 6.31
CA GLU A 174 9.59 -1.87 6.76
C GLU A 174 9.85 -0.82 5.66
N VAL A 175 8.90 0.06 5.43
CA VAL A 175 9.05 1.18 4.47
C VAL A 175 8.77 2.48 5.21
N VAL A 176 9.70 3.43 5.11
CA VAL A 176 9.61 4.74 5.76
C VAL A 176 9.68 5.84 4.71
N ASN A 177 8.68 6.71 4.68
CA ASN A 177 8.69 7.88 3.82
C ASN A 177 9.54 9.01 4.42
N ILE A 178 10.48 9.54 3.65
CA ILE A 178 11.24 10.75 3.97
C ILE A 178 10.75 11.89 3.09
N ASP A 179 10.16 12.88 3.74
CA ASP A 179 9.45 13.97 3.10
C ASP A 179 9.96 15.34 3.59
N LEU A 180 9.81 16.35 2.74
CA LEU A 180 10.23 17.73 2.97
C LEU A 180 9.29 18.66 2.21
N THR A 181 9.07 19.89 2.67
CA THR A 181 8.29 20.84 1.86
C THR A 181 9.08 21.28 0.61
N ALA A 182 8.38 21.74 -0.43
CA ALA A 182 9.03 22.27 -1.63
C ALA A 182 9.95 23.45 -1.30
N ASP A 183 9.51 24.35 -0.42
CA ASP A 183 10.28 25.52 0.00
C ASP A 183 11.56 25.12 0.75
N GLU A 184 11.49 24.14 1.66
CA GLU A 184 12.67 23.62 2.36
C GLU A 184 13.65 22.96 1.40
N LEU A 185 13.15 22.17 0.44
CA LEU A 185 13.99 21.47 -0.53
C LEU A 185 14.70 22.46 -1.47
N ILE A 186 13.97 23.48 -1.94
CA ILE A 186 14.51 24.57 -2.77
C ILE A 186 15.54 25.38 -1.98
N THR A 187 15.26 25.67 -0.70
CA THR A 187 16.19 26.40 0.17
C THR A 187 17.49 25.61 0.34
N ARG A 188 17.41 24.31 0.64
CA ARG A 188 18.59 23.44 0.73
C ARG A 188 19.37 23.36 -0.57
N LEU A 189 18.69 23.37 -1.72
CA LEU A 189 19.36 23.43 -3.02
C LEU A 189 20.13 24.75 -3.19
N LYS A 190 19.50 25.89 -2.89
CA LYS A 190 20.11 27.23 -3.00
C LYS A 190 21.29 27.42 -2.05
N GLU A 191 21.26 26.79 -0.89
CA GLU A 191 22.36 26.75 0.08
C GLU A 191 23.52 25.83 -0.35
N GLY A 192 23.44 25.17 -1.51
CA GLY A 192 24.47 24.24 -1.98
C GLY A 192 24.50 22.91 -1.22
N LYS A 193 23.47 22.60 -0.42
CA LYS A 193 23.40 21.37 0.37
C LYS A 193 23.01 20.14 -0.45
N ILE A 194 22.61 20.31 -1.72
CA ILE A 194 22.15 19.21 -2.58
C ILE A 194 23.07 19.01 -3.78
N TYR A 195 23.38 20.08 -4.52
CA TYR A 195 24.27 20.07 -5.67
C TYR A 195 25.36 21.16 -5.55
N GLN A 196 26.45 20.96 -6.28
CA GLN A 196 27.49 21.97 -6.47
C GLN A 196 26.93 23.20 -7.21
N ALA A 197 27.54 24.36 -6.96
CA ALA A 197 27.03 25.68 -7.37
C ALA A 197 26.71 25.77 -8.87
N GLU A 198 27.52 25.13 -9.71
CA GLU A 198 27.43 25.16 -11.16
C GLU A 198 26.15 24.45 -11.67
N LYS A 199 25.62 23.50 -10.89
CA LYS A 199 24.43 22.71 -11.26
C LYS A 199 23.13 23.25 -10.65
N ILE A 200 23.21 24.20 -9.73
CA ILE A 200 22.03 24.73 -8.99
C ILE A 200 21.03 25.39 -9.95
N ALA A 201 21.49 26.28 -10.84
CA ALA A 201 20.61 27.02 -11.75
C ALA A 201 19.83 26.06 -12.68
N ALA A 202 20.54 25.09 -13.27
CA ALA A 202 19.92 24.07 -14.13
C ALA A 202 18.99 23.12 -13.35
N ALA A 203 19.29 22.82 -12.08
CA ALA A 203 18.42 22.01 -11.23
C ALA A 203 17.12 22.74 -10.87
N LEU A 204 17.19 24.04 -10.55
CA LEU A 204 16.03 24.89 -10.27
C LEU A 204 15.13 25.09 -11.49
N SER A 205 15.71 25.20 -12.69
CA SER A 205 14.93 25.36 -13.92
C SER A 205 14.25 24.07 -14.39
N ASN A 206 14.63 22.91 -13.86
CA ASN A 206 14.12 21.61 -14.28
C ASN A 206 13.46 20.86 -13.10
N PHE A 207 14.20 19.98 -12.43
CA PHE A 207 13.66 19.06 -11.43
C PHE A 207 13.08 19.79 -10.19
N PHE A 208 13.73 20.85 -9.71
CA PHE A 208 13.43 21.51 -8.42
C PHE A 208 12.44 22.68 -8.57
N GLN A 209 11.43 22.51 -9.41
CA GLN A 209 10.29 23.43 -9.47
C GLN A 209 9.23 23.01 -8.44
N SER A 210 8.53 23.99 -7.85
CA SER A 210 7.54 23.72 -6.79
C SER A 210 6.46 22.74 -7.24
N ASP A 211 5.92 22.93 -8.45
CA ASP A 211 4.88 22.06 -9.03
C ASP A 211 5.37 20.63 -9.27
N HIS A 212 6.64 20.46 -9.68
CA HIS A 212 7.25 19.14 -9.84
C HIS A 212 7.42 18.46 -8.47
N ILE A 213 7.91 19.18 -7.47
CA ILE A 213 8.11 18.64 -6.12
C ILE A 213 6.79 18.19 -5.51
N LEU A 214 5.71 18.97 -5.66
CA LEU A 214 4.39 18.60 -5.17
C LEU A 214 3.86 17.30 -5.80
N GLN A 215 4.02 17.13 -7.12
CA GLN A 215 3.62 15.91 -7.82
C GLN A 215 4.48 14.71 -7.40
N LEU A 216 5.80 14.88 -7.30
CA LEU A 216 6.70 13.82 -6.83
C LEU A 216 6.38 13.42 -5.37
N ARG A 217 6.00 14.38 -4.52
CA ARG A 217 5.55 14.12 -3.16
C ARG A 217 4.28 13.28 -3.13
N GLU A 218 3.31 13.60 -3.97
CA GLU A 218 2.09 12.80 -4.12
C GLU A 218 2.41 11.36 -4.53
N LEU A 219 3.31 11.18 -5.51
CA LEU A 219 3.75 9.85 -5.95
C LEU A 219 4.46 9.08 -4.85
N ALA A 220 5.36 9.71 -4.09
CA ALA A 220 6.02 9.07 -2.96
C ALA A 220 5.04 8.58 -1.90
N LEU A 221 4.06 9.41 -1.55
CA LEU A 221 3.03 9.03 -0.58
C LEU A 221 2.13 7.90 -1.09
N LYS A 222 1.74 7.94 -2.38
CA LYS A 222 0.97 6.87 -3.03
C LYS A 222 1.73 5.55 -3.01
N GLU A 223 3.01 5.56 -3.34
CA GLU A 223 3.84 4.36 -3.38
C GLU A 223 4.02 3.76 -1.98
N VAL A 224 4.34 4.58 -0.97
CA VAL A 224 4.47 4.11 0.42
C VAL A 224 3.14 3.55 0.92
N ALA A 225 2.01 4.21 0.62
CA ALA A 225 0.69 3.69 0.97
C ALA A 225 0.40 2.34 0.28
N ALA A 226 0.77 2.18 -0.99
CA ALA A 226 0.62 0.93 -1.72
C ALA A 226 1.45 -0.20 -1.08
N GLN A 227 2.68 0.08 -0.65
CA GLN A 227 3.53 -0.90 0.03
C GLN A 227 2.97 -1.31 1.40
N VAL A 228 2.46 -0.36 2.18
CA VAL A 228 1.80 -0.65 3.47
C VAL A 228 0.56 -1.53 3.26
N ASN A 229 -0.28 -1.21 2.27
CA ASN A 229 -1.46 -2.00 1.94
C ASN A 229 -1.10 -3.45 1.56
N ARG A 230 -0.09 -3.66 0.70
CA ARG A 230 0.39 -5.01 0.33
C ARG A 230 0.83 -5.82 1.53
N LYS A 231 1.47 -5.20 2.54
CA LYS A 231 1.87 -5.87 3.77
C LYS A 231 0.70 -6.26 4.65
N VAL A 232 -0.26 -5.35 4.85
CA VAL A 232 -1.51 -5.66 5.54
C VAL A 232 -2.19 -6.84 4.87
N GLU A 233 -2.23 -6.84 3.54
CA GLU A 233 -2.78 -7.94 2.74
C GLU A 233 -1.98 -9.25 2.85
N THR A 234 -0.70 -9.22 3.17
CA THR A 234 0.16 -10.42 3.22
C THR A 234 0.32 -10.97 4.64
N GLU A 235 0.38 -10.12 5.66
CA GLU A 235 0.70 -10.50 7.04
C GLU A 235 -0.54 -10.65 7.92
N ILE A 236 -1.56 -9.82 7.70
CA ILE A 236 -2.78 -9.84 8.51
C ILE A 236 -3.84 -10.75 7.86
N ILE A 237 -3.86 -10.83 6.53
CA ILE A 237 -4.75 -11.76 5.82
C ILE A 237 -4.15 -13.17 5.84
N LYS A 238 -4.37 -13.88 6.95
CA LYS A 238 -4.24 -15.34 6.98
C LYS A 238 -5.14 -15.95 5.89
N PRO A 239 -4.69 -16.99 5.16
CA PRO A 239 -5.51 -17.67 4.15
C PRO A 239 -6.74 -18.41 4.73
N ASN A 240 -6.93 -18.43 6.06
CA ASN A 240 -8.02 -19.13 6.73
C ASN A 240 -9.12 -18.23 7.36
N THR A 241 -9.05 -16.90 7.21
CA THR A 241 -10.03 -15.99 7.87
C THR A 241 -10.70 -14.97 6.97
N LEU A 242 -10.72 -15.17 5.65
CA LEU A 242 -11.63 -14.43 4.78
C LEU A 242 -12.67 -15.37 4.20
N LYS A 243 -13.83 -15.45 4.86
CA LYS A 243 -15.06 -15.38 4.05
C LYS A 243 -14.92 -14.08 3.28
N HIS A 244 -14.75 -14.12 1.95
CA HIS A 244 -14.78 -12.90 1.14
C HIS A 244 -16.03 -12.10 1.54
N GLU A 245 -15.83 -10.89 2.07
CA GLU A 245 -16.92 -10.08 2.65
C GLU A 245 -17.91 -9.68 1.57
N ARG A 246 -19.02 -10.37 1.39
CA ARG A 246 -20.01 -10.04 0.34
C ARG A 246 -21.12 -9.20 0.93
N PHE A 247 -21.35 -8.03 0.35
CA PHE A 247 -22.32 -7.06 0.86
C PHE A 247 -23.66 -7.13 0.12
N LEU A 248 -24.75 -7.01 0.85
CA LEU A 248 -26.10 -6.90 0.29
C LEU A 248 -26.80 -5.63 0.79
N ALA A 249 -26.93 -4.64 -0.08
CA ALA A 249 -27.74 -3.44 0.18
C ALA A 249 -29.21 -3.73 -0.11
N CYS A 250 -30.06 -3.69 0.91
CA CYS A 250 -31.51 -3.83 0.74
C CYS A 250 -32.15 -2.44 0.60
N ILE A 251 -32.82 -2.19 -0.53
CA ILE A 251 -33.48 -0.91 -0.81
C ILE A 251 -35.00 -1.08 -0.92
N SER A 252 -35.75 -0.05 -0.52
CA SER A 252 -37.21 0.00 -0.66
C SER A 252 -37.65 1.00 -1.74
N SER A 253 -38.89 0.83 -2.23
CA SER A 253 -39.50 1.70 -3.24
C SER A 253 -39.77 3.13 -2.74
N ASN A 254 -39.76 3.33 -1.41
CA ASN A 254 -40.39 4.47 -0.74
C ASN A 254 -39.42 5.39 0.01
N GLU A 255 -38.11 5.27 -0.21
CA GLU A 255 -37.12 5.88 0.68
C GLU A 255 -36.09 6.77 0.00
N ARG A 256 -35.99 8.04 0.47
CA ARG A 256 -34.83 8.91 0.19
C ARG A 256 -33.53 8.27 0.69
N SER A 257 -33.60 7.43 1.72
CA SER A 257 -32.49 6.66 2.29
C SER A 257 -31.91 5.60 1.35
N ALA A 258 -32.63 5.16 0.30
CA ALA A 258 -32.12 4.15 -0.62
C ALA A 258 -30.80 4.59 -1.29
N LYS A 259 -30.69 5.87 -1.69
CA LYS A 259 -29.44 6.42 -2.22
C LYS A 259 -28.31 6.41 -1.19
N THR A 260 -28.63 6.74 0.07
CA THR A 260 -27.66 6.73 1.17
C THR A 260 -27.15 5.31 1.43
N VAL A 261 -28.04 4.33 1.48
CA VAL A 261 -27.70 2.91 1.65
C VAL A 261 -26.80 2.44 0.52
N ILE A 262 -27.17 2.71 -0.75
CA ILE A 262 -26.35 2.35 -1.92
C ILE A 262 -24.96 2.99 -1.82
N LYS A 263 -24.85 4.30 -1.59
CA LYS A 263 -23.56 4.99 -1.52
C LYS A 263 -22.68 4.52 -0.36
N LYS A 264 -23.26 4.30 0.81
CA LYS A 264 -22.50 3.84 1.98
C LYS A 264 -22.10 2.38 1.86
N THR A 265 -22.96 1.53 1.30
CA THR A 265 -22.61 0.13 1.03
C THR A 265 -21.54 0.04 -0.04
N ALA A 266 -21.60 0.84 -1.10
CA ALA A 266 -20.54 0.94 -2.11
C ALA A 266 -19.18 1.32 -1.49
N ARG A 267 -19.17 2.27 -0.54
CA ARG A 267 -17.95 2.65 0.20
C ARG A 267 -17.38 1.49 1.01
N LEU A 268 -18.24 0.72 1.69
CA LEU A 268 -17.83 -0.47 2.44
C LEU A 268 -17.29 -1.55 1.50
N ALA A 269 -18.04 -1.86 0.43
CA ALA A 269 -17.62 -2.86 -0.56
C ALA A 269 -16.28 -2.50 -1.22
N ASN A 270 -16.06 -1.22 -1.54
CA ASN A 270 -14.79 -0.75 -2.08
C ASN A 270 -13.65 -0.83 -1.05
N TYR A 271 -13.91 -0.48 0.21
CA TYR A 271 -12.92 -0.61 1.29
C TYR A 271 -12.46 -2.06 1.48
N TYR A 272 -13.38 -3.02 1.37
CA TYR A 272 -13.09 -4.46 1.47
C TYR A 272 -12.76 -5.13 0.12
N GLN A 273 -12.65 -4.36 -0.97
CA GLN A 273 -12.44 -4.85 -2.34
C GLN A 273 -13.32 -6.05 -2.72
N SER A 274 -14.61 -5.99 -2.39
CA SER A 274 -15.49 -7.15 -2.53
C SER A 274 -16.72 -6.93 -3.39
N LYS A 275 -17.28 -8.04 -3.86
CA LYS A 275 -18.53 -8.06 -4.61
C LYS A 275 -19.67 -7.63 -3.69
N TRP A 276 -20.55 -6.81 -4.24
CA TRP A 276 -21.73 -6.37 -3.53
C TRP A 276 -22.95 -6.32 -4.45
N TYR A 277 -24.10 -6.42 -3.82
CA TYR A 277 -25.38 -6.60 -4.48
C TYR A 277 -26.37 -5.58 -3.95
N VAL A 278 -27.30 -5.16 -4.81
CA VAL A 278 -28.44 -4.34 -4.40
C VAL A 278 -29.70 -5.16 -4.60
N LEU A 279 -30.42 -5.45 -3.51
CA LEU A 279 -31.66 -6.20 -3.53
C LEU A 279 -32.86 -5.27 -3.38
N TYR A 280 -33.79 -5.42 -4.33
CA TYR A 280 -35.14 -4.90 -4.23
C TYR A 280 -36.14 -6.06 -4.18
N VAL A 281 -36.96 -6.10 -3.13
CA VAL A 281 -38.06 -7.06 -2.99
C VAL A 281 -39.37 -6.35 -3.29
N GLN A 282 -40.06 -6.77 -4.34
CA GLN A 282 -41.37 -6.27 -4.71
C GLN A 282 -42.44 -7.02 -3.92
N ALA A 283 -43.11 -6.31 -3.00
CA ALA A 283 -44.22 -6.86 -2.22
C ALA A 283 -45.53 -6.90 -3.05
N PRO A 284 -46.51 -7.77 -2.74
CA PRO A 284 -47.77 -7.90 -3.50
C PRO A 284 -48.63 -6.63 -3.57
N ASN A 285 -48.49 -5.73 -2.59
CA ASN A 285 -49.14 -4.41 -2.59
C ASN A 285 -48.41 -3.38 -3.48
N GLU A 286 -47.27 -3.74 -4.05
CA GLU A 286 -46.42 -2.93 -4.91
C GLU A 286 -46.30 -3.56 -6.32
N SER A 287 -47.33 -4.25 -6.81
CA SER A 287 -47.37 -4.74 -8.19
C SER A 287 -47.24 -3.57 -9.20
N ALA A 288 -46.77 -3.86 -10.42
CA ALA A 288 -46.47 -2.84 -11.44
C ALA A 288 -47.65 -1.89 -11.71
N ASP A 289 -48.89 -2.39 -11.57
CA ASP A 289 -50.14 -1.65 -11.76
C ASP A 289 -50.56 -0.78 -10.57
N LYS A 290 -49.89 -0.93 -9.40
CA LYS A 290 -50.22 -0.25 -8.15
C LYS A 290 -49.15 0.72 -7.64
N ILE A 291 -47.94 0.69 -8.21
CA ILE A 291 -46.88 1.65 -7.88
C ILE A 291 -47.06 2.94 -8.69
N THR A 292 -47.12 4.09 -8.01
CA THR A 292 -47.11 5.41 -8.66
C THR A 292 -45.90 5.60 -9.59
N LEU A 293 -46.10 6.15 -10.79
CA LEU A 293 -45.03 6.43 -11.78
C LEU A 293 -43.79 7.12 -11.19
N LYS A 294 -43.99 8.04 -10.23
CA LYS A 294 -42.91 8.74 -9.51
C LYS A 294 -41.98 7.78 -8.75
N LYS A 295 -42.53 6.72 -8.13
CA LYS A 295 -41.75 5.71 -7.39
C LYS A 295 -40.98 4.79 -8.34
N GLN A 296 -41.60 4.39 -9.46
CA GLN A 296 -40.92 3.61 -10.49
C GLN A 296 -39.68 4.32 -11.02
N ARG A 297 -39.79 5.63 -11.31
CA ARG A 297 -38.65 6.45 -11.78
C ARG A 297 -37.51 6.53 -10.77
N LEU A 298 -37.84 6.68 -9.48
CA LEU A 298 -36.83 6.70 -8.40
C LEU A 298 -36.09 5.36 -8.29
N LEU A 299 -36.82 4.26 -8.42
CA LEU A 299 -36.26 2.92 -8.36
C LEU A 299 -35.29 2.66 -9.53
N ILE A 300 -35.68 3.06 -10.75
CA ILE A 300 -34.81 2.98 -11.94
C ILE A 300 -33.52 3.78 -11.73
N ASN A 301 -33.61 5.00 -11.19
CA ASN A 301 -32.43 5.82 -10.92
C ASN A 301 -31.51 5.19 -9.86
N ASN A 302 -32.07 4.52 -8.86
CA ASN A 302 -31.28 3.82 -7.85
C ASN A 302 -30.57 2.59 -8.44
N TYR A 303 -31.20 1.87 -9.37
CA TYR A 303 -30.54 0.76 -10.08
C TYR A 303 -29.38 1.25 -10.93
N LYS A 304 -29.56 2.33 -11.67
CA LYS A 304 -28.47 2.95 -12.44
C LYS A 304 -27.30 3.33 -11.53
N LEU A 305 -27.59 4.03 -10.43
CA LEU A 305 -26.57 4.40 -9.45
C LEU A 305 -25.85 3.18 -8.85
N ALA A 306 -26.58 2.11 -8.54
CA ALA A 306 -25.99 0.88 -8.02
C ALA A 306 -25.02 0.25 -9.03
N THR A 307 -25.44 0.13 -10.29
CA THR A 307 -24.61 -0.42 -11.36
C THR A 307 -23.39 0.45 -11.69
N GLU A 308 -23.54 1.78 -11.70
CA GLU A 308 -22.44 2.75 -11.85
C GLU A 308 -21.39 2.61 -10.72
N LEU A 309 -21.83 2.25 -9.52
CA LEU A 309 -20.96 2.00 -8.36
C LEU A 309 -20.49 0.53 -8.27
N GLY A 310 -20.73 -0.28 -9.31
CA GLY A 310 -20.22 -1.65 -9.42
C GLY A 310 -21.06 -2.73 -8.73
N ALA A 311 -22.31 -2.45 -8.33
CA ALA A 311 -23.20 -3.45 -7.74
C ALA A 311 -23.94 -4.28 -8.81
N GLU A 312 -24.17 -5.57 -8.51
CA GLU A 312 -25.15 -6.39 -9.23
C GLU A 312 -26.55 -6.17 -8.64
N VAL A 313 -27.51 -5.78 -9.48
CA VAL A 313 -28.88 -5.46 -9.05
C VAL A 313 -29.75 -6.71 -9.14
N ILE A 314 -30.35 -7.11 -8.01
CA ILE A 314 -31.23 -8.26 -7.87
C ILE A 314 -32.66 -7.77 -7.57
N LYS A 315 -33.61 -8.25 -8.36
CA LYS A 315 -35.05 -7.93 -8.20
C LYS A 315 -35.81 -9.23 -7.97
N VAL A 316 -36.54 -9.31 -6.86
CA VAL A 316 -37.31 -10.50 -6.48
C VAL A 316 -38.74 -10.10 -6.16
N GLN A 317 -39.72 -10.92 -6.55
CA GLN A 317 -41.11 -10.79 -6.11
C GLN A 317 -41.35 -11.79 -4.98
N ASN A 318 -41.72 -11.31 -3.80
CA ASN A 318 -41.99 -12.17 -2.65
C ASN A 318 -42.95 -11.48 -1.68
N SER A 319 -43.84 -12.25 -1.04
CA SER A 319 -44.74 -11.75 0.01
C SER A 319 -44.00 -11.45 1.32
N SER A 320 -42.87 -12.11 1.56
CA SER A 320 -42.03 -11.95 2.75
C SER A 320 -40.67 -11.35 2.39
N ILE A 321 -40.46 -10.09 2.77
CA ILE A 321 -39.19 -9.37 2.54
C ILE A 321 -38.03 -10.06 3.26
N ALA A 322 -38.24 -10.47 4.51
CA ALA A 322 -37.20 -11.12 5.31
C ALA A 322 -36.77 -12.46 4.70
N GLN A 323 -37.71 -13.24 4.16
CA GLN A 323 -37.40 -14.50 3.50
C GLN A 323 -36.60 -14.28 2.21
N ALA A 324 -37.03 -13.34 1.36
CA ALA A 324 -36.31 -13.02 0.14
C ALA A 324 -34.88 -12.54 0.40
N ILE A 325 -34.64 -11.76 1.46
CA ILE A 325 -33.28 -11.35 1.85
C ILE A 325 -32.43 -12.58 2.19
N ILE A 326 -32.96 -13.52 2.97
CA ILE A 326 -32.21 -14.71 3.40
C ILE A 326 -31.89 -15.64 2.23
N GLU A 327 -32.85 -15.85 1.33
CA GLU A 327 -32.63 -16.63 0.11
C GLU A 327 -31.48 -16.05 -0.73
N GLN A 328 -31.38 -14.71 -0.83
CA GLN A 328 -30.26 -14.06 -1.52
C GLN A 328 -28.97 -14.10 -0.71
N VAL A 329 -29.05 -14.00 0.61
CA VAL A 329 -27.90 -14.13 1.51
C VAL A 329 -27.23 -15.49 1.32
N GLU A 330 -28.01 -16.57 1.29
CA GLU A 330 -27.51 -17.93 1.07
C GLU A 330 -27.00 -18.11 -0.36
N ALA A 331 -27.81 -17.74 -1.37
CA ALA A 331 -27.47 -17.94 -2.78
C ALA A 331 -26.20 -17.20 -3.21
N LYS A 332 -26.01 -15.97 -2.71
CA LYS A 332 -24.85 -15.13 -3.04
C LYS A 332 -23.74 -15.21 -1.99
N ARG A 333 -23.91 -16.01 -0.93
CA ARG A 333 -22.97 -16.15 0.20
C ARG A 333 -22.61 -14.80 0.84
N ILE A 334 -23.64 -13.97 1.07
CA ILE A 334 -23.52 -12.64 1.68
C ILE A 334 -23.03 -12.80 3.12
N THR A 335 -22.07 -11.97 3.51
CA THR A 335 -21.54 -11.91 4.88
C THR A 335 -22.09 -10.71 5.65
N THR A 336 -22.41 -9.62 4.95
CA THR A 336 -22.91 -8.38 5.56
C THR A 336 -24.13 -7.85 4.81
N VAL A 337 -25.24 -7.65 5.53
CA VAL A 337 -26.47 -7.04 5.01
C VAL A 337 -26.54 -5.58 5.46
N CYS A 338 -26.74 -4.66 4.52
CA CYS A 338 -26.88 -3.23 4.79
C CYS A 338 -28.32 -2.78 4.55
N ILE A 339 -28.94 -2.17 5.56
CA ILE A 339 -30.31 -1.64 5.48
C ILE A 339 -30.37 -0.16 5.89
N GLY A 340 -31.38 0.56 5.42
CA GLY A 340 -31.66 1.93 5.88
C GLY A 340 -32.29 1.95 7.26
N LYS A 341 -32.02 3.00 8.05
CA LYS A 341 -32.72 3.22 9.33
C LYS A 341 -34.23 3.38 9.06
N PRO A 342 -35.10 2.53 9.64
CA PRO A 342 -36.53 2.64 9.42
C PRO A 342 -37.06 3.97 9.99
N ARG A 343 -37.67 4.81 9.16
CA ARG A 343 -38.44 5.98 9.59
C ARG A 343 -39.91 5.58 9.67
N LEU A 344 -40.38 5.21 10.87
CA LEU A 344 -41.73 4.68 11.05
C LEU A 344 -42.52 5.48 12.09
N ASN A 345 -43.79 5.78 11.76
CA ASN A 345 -44.82 6.21 12.70
C ASN A 345 -45.12 5.08 13.72
N LEU A 346 -45.48 5.44 14.96
CA LEU A 346 -45.65 4.54 16.13
C LEU A 346 -46.37 3.21 15.85
N TRP A 347 -47.46 3.20 15.07
CA TRP A 347 -48.22 1.98 14.72
C TRP A 347 -47.46 1.01 13.81
N ARG A 348 -46.62 1.55 12.92
CA ARG A 348 -45.79 0.78 12.00
C ARG A 348 -44.54 0.24 12.70
N LEU A 349 -44.20 0.78 13.88
CA LEU A 349 -43.12 0.31 14.74
C LEU A 349 -43.39 -1.10 15.27
N ILE A 350 -44.62 -1.42 15.64
CA ILE A 350 -45.03 -2.74 16.19
C ILE A 350 -44.99 -3.84 15.10
N MET A 351 -45.36 -3.50 13.86
CA MET A 351 -45.28 -4.44 12.73
C MET A 351 -43.86 -4.55 12.17
N ALA A 352 -43.08 -3.47 12.20
CA ALA A 352 -41.70 -3.50 11.74
C ALA A 352 -40.77 -4.20 12.73
N THR A 353 -41.05 -4.14 14.04
CA THR A 353 -40.29 -4.91 15.04
C THR A 353 -40.45 -6.41 14.82
N SER A 354 -41.62 -6.92 14.40
CA SER A 354 -41.75 -8.35 14.12
C SER A 354 -40.93 -8.80 12.90
N ILE A 355 -41.00 -8.06 11.78
CA ILE A 355 -40.23 -8.37 10.56
C ILE A 355 -38.72 -8.20 10.80
N PHE A 356 -38.33 -7.13 11.49
CA PHE A 356 -36.94 -6.84 11.82
C PHE A 356 -36.35 -7.86 12.80
N ASN A 357 -37.09 -8.25 13.83
CA ASN A 357 -36.65 -9.27 14.79
C ASN A 357 -36.51 -10.65 14.13
N VAL A 358 -37.42 -11.01 13.22
CA VAL A 358 -37.30 -12.25 12.43
C VAL A 358 -36.07 -12.22 11.54
N LEU A 359 -35.79 -11.09 10.89
CA LEU A 359 -34.58 -10.91 10.07
C LEU A 359 -33.31 -11.02 10.91
N VAL A 360 -33.21 -10.26 12.00
CA VAL A 360 -32.04 -10.28 12.90
C VAL A 360 -31.78 -11.69 13.43
N LYS A 361 -32.83 -12.38 13.91
CA LYS A 361 -32.68 -13.75 14.44
C LYS A 361 -32.17 -14.73 13.39
N LYS A 362 -32.64 -14.62 12.14
CA LYS A 362 -32.22 -15.51 11.05
C LYS A 362 -30.83 -15.15 10.49
N LEU A 363 -30.47 -13.87 10.43
CA LEU A 363 -29.11 -13.45 10.03
C LEU A 363 -28.07 -13.86 11.07
N ALA A 364 -28.39 -13.72 12.37
CA ALA A 364 -27.55 -14.19 13.46
C ALA A 364 -27.32 -15.72 13.40
N ALA A 365 -28.36 -16.50 13.08
CA ALA A 365 -28.23 -17.94 12.90
C ALA A 365 -27.31 -18.34 11.74
N ASN A 366 -27.18 -17.49 10.72
CA ASN A 366 -26.35 -17.73 9.53
C ASN A 366 -24.94 -17.09 9.65
N ASN A 367 -24.57 -16.50 10.80
CA ASN A 367 -23.34 -15.71 10.99
C ASN A 367 -23.17 -14.62 9.91
N VAL A 368 -24.23 -13.81 9.73
CA VAL A 368 -24.27 -12.69 8.78
C VAL A 368 -24.49 -11.39 9.56
N ASP A 369 -23.61 -10.42 9.34
CA ASP A 369 -23.64 -9.13 10.01
C ASP A 369 -24.75 -8.23 9.44
N LEU A 370 -25.36 -7.43 10.31
CA LEU A 370 -26.40 -6.46 9.93
C LEU A 370 -25.94 -5.04 10.24
N VAL A 371 -25.79 -4.23 9.20
CA VAL A 371 -25.42 -2.81 9.30
C VAL A 371 -26.62 -1.92 9.00
N ILE A 372 -26.98 -1.06 9.96
CA ILE A 372 -28.07 -0.09 9.81
C ILE A 372 -27.47 1.28 9.49
N LEU A 373 -27.81 1.81 8.31
CA LEU A 373 -27.24 3.03 7.77
C LEU A 373 -28.24 4.19 7.94
N SER A 374 -27.81 5.23 8.66
CA SER A 374 -28.58 6.48 8.88
C SER A 374 -28.31 7.54 7.83
#